data_AF-G2QM66-F1
#
_entry.id   AF-G2QM66-F1
#
_cell.length_a   1.000
_cell.length_b   1.000
_cell.length_c   1.000
_cell.angle_alpha   90.00
_cell.angle_beta   90.00
_cell.angle_gamma   90.00
#
_symmetry.space_group_name_H-M   'P 1'
#
loop_
_entity.id
_entity.type
_entity.pdbx_description
1 polymer ?
#
loop_
_entity_poly.entity_id
_entity_poly.type
_entity_poly.pdbx_seq_one_letter_code
_entity_poly.pdbx_strand_id
1 'polypeptide(L)'
;MASAVNARVLVLFLAVCRLLPGTRAACYYPSGLLAPNDTPCRDDTPHATCCGQGYACLSNGICQATGEELKKPGASEFVRGSCTDKTWRSSNCPLFCINEEYDYLDGGTGIAKCENTSNDLYVCIDGQESSCEEGINVLYFPGMCVCVSVCVCTVVLCCLVLSCAESE
;
A
#
# COMPACT_ATOMS: atom_id res chain seq x y z
N MET A 1 -30.64 -5.95 -41.94
CA MET A 1 -31.16 -4.75 -41.24
C MET A 1 -30.02 -4.20 -40.40
N ALA A 2 -29.30 -3.19 -40.91
CA ALA A 2 -28.19 -2.57 -40.20
C ALA A 2 -28.74 -1.38 -39.41
N SER A 3 -28.80 -1.48 -38.09
CA SER A 3 -29.20 -0.36 -37.23
C SER A 3 -28.14 0.73 -37.33
N ALA A 4 -28.48 1.85 -37.99
CA ALA A 4 -27.69 3.06 -37.97
C ALA A 4 -27.75 3.66 -36.55
N VAL A 5 -26.75 3.31 -35.72
CA VAL A 5 -26.59 3.94 -34.41
C VAL A 5 -26.23 5.40 -34.64
N ASN A 6 -27.16 6.28 -34.30
CA ASN A 6 -27.07 7.71 -34.58
C ASN A 6 -25.84 8.30 -33.87
N ALA A 7 -24.97 9.01 -34.60
CA ALA A 7 -23.71 9.54 -34.07
C ALA A 7 -23.90 10.40 -32.80
N ARG A 8 -25.06 11.05 -32.65
CA ARG A 8 -25.44 11.78 -31.42
C ARG A 8 -25.63 10.88 -30.20
N VAL A 9 -26.16 9.67 -30.39
CA VAL A 9 -26.33 8.66 -29.33
C VAL A 9 -24.98 8.12 -28.90
N LEU A 10 -24.06 7.91 -29.85
CA LEU A 10 -22.68 7.48 -29.57
C LEU A 10 -21.90 8.55 -28.77
N VAL A 11 -22.04 9.83 -29.14
CA VAL A 11 -21.41 10.97 -28.43
C VAL A 11 -21.97 11.13 -27.01
N LEU A 12 -23.28 10.98 -26.83
CA LEU A 12 -23.92 11.01 -25.51
C LEU A 12 -23.44 9.85 -24.62
N PHE A 13 -23.31 8.63 -25.16
CA PHE A 13 -22.80 7.47 -24.40
C PHE A 13 -21.34 7.65 -23.94
N LEU A 14 -20.47 8.16 -24.82
CA LEU A 14 -19.07 8.44 -24.50
C LEU A 14 -18.92 9.58 -23.47
N ALA A 15 -19.80 10.57 -23.50
CA ALA A 15 -19.82 11.66 -22.51
C ALA A 15 -20.30 11.19 -21.13
N VAL A 16 -21.28 10.28 -21.07
CA VAL A 16 -21.79 9.71 -19.80
C VAL A 16 -20.77 8.79 -19.13
N CYS A 17 -19.95 8.06 -19.90
CA CYS A 17 -18.94 7.14 -19.36
C CYS A 17 -17.76 7.86 -18.67
N ARG A 18 -17.54 9.15 -18.95
CA ARG A 18 -16.50 9.98 -18.32
C ARG A 18 -16.87 10.52 -16.93
N LEU A 19 -18.14 10.39 -16.53
CA LEU A 19 -18.68 10.96 -15.29
C LEU A 19 -18.80 9.96 -14.14
N LEU A 20 -18.35 8.70 -14.33
CA LEU A 20 -18.33 7.73 -13.25
C LEU A 20 -17.20 8.10 -12.27
N PRO A 21 -17.50 8.53 -11.03
CA PRO A 21 -16.47 8.65 -10.02
C PRO A 21 -15.86 7.26 -9.83
N GLY A 22 -14.54 7.17 -9.99
CA GLY A 22 -13.82 5.95 -9.66
C GLY A 22 -14.13 5.60 -8.21
N THR A 23 -14.76 4.45 -7.99
CA THR A 23 -15.05 3.96 -6.65
C THR A 23 -13.72 3.69 -5.97
N ARG A 24 -13.26 4.62 -5.12
CA ARG A 24 -12.11 4.37 -4.26
C ARG A 24 -12.46 3.20 -3.35
N ALA A 25 -11.59 2.20 -3.30
CA ALA A 25 -11.79 1.07 -2.40
C ALA A 25 -11.89 1.59 -0.96
N ALA A 26 -12.89 1.10 -0.22
CA ALA A 26 -13.04 1.44 1.19
C ALA A 26 -11.88 0.83 1.98
N CYS A 27 -11.36 1.59 2.94
CA CYS A 27 -10.28 1.17 3.82
C CYS A 27 -10.84 0.83 5.20
N TYR A 28 -10.26 -0.17 5.84
CA TYR A 28 -10.69 -0.74 7.10
C TYR A 28 -9.50 -0.88 8.05
N TYR A 29 -9.69 -0.47 9.29
CA TYR A 29 -8.73 -0.74 10.36
C TYR A 29 -8.76 -2.23 10.75
N PRO A 30 -7.76 -2.73 11.49
CA PRO A 30 -7.74 -4.13 11.95
C PRO A 30 -8.99 -4.55 12.73
N SER A 31 -9.62 -3.62 13.45
CA SER A 31 -10.91 -3.87 14.12
C SER A 31 -12.09 -4.10 13.16
N GLY A 32 -11.90 -3.84 11.86
CA GLY A 32 -12.94 -3.89 10.84
C GLY A 32 -13.76 -2.62 10.73
N LEU A 33 -13.46 -1.58 11.53
CA LEU A 33 -14.04 -0.25 11.39
C LEU A 33 -13.58 0.43 10.11
N LEU A 34 -14.45 1.26 9.55
CA LEU A 34 -14.15 2.02 8.35
C LEU A 34 -13.13 3.13 8.67
N ALA A 35 -12.13 3.28 7.82
CA ALA A 35 -11.16 4.38 7.83
C ALA A 35 -11.53 5.38 6.72
N PRO A 36 -12.44 6.35 6.97
CA PRO A 36 -12.98 7.21 5.91
C PRO A 36 -11.97 8.23 5.36
N ASN A 37 -10.92 8.54 6.14
CA ASN A 37 -9.90 9.51 5.76
C ASN A 37 -8.70 8.87 5.07
N ASP A 38 -8.70 7.55 4.95
CA ASP A 38 -7.60 6.79 4.38
C ASP A 38 -7.86 6.52 2.90
N THR A 39 -6.80 6.55 2.10
CA THR A 39 -6.86 6.28 0.67
C THR A 39 -5.95 5.09 0.35
N PRO A 40 -6.38 4.15 -0.53
CA PRO A 40 -5.54 3.06 -0.96
C PRO A 40 -4.23 3.58 -1.58
N CYS A 41 -3.12 2.95 -1.22
CA CYS A 41 -1.81 3.26 -1.79
C CYS A 41 -1.65 2.76 -3.22
N ARG A 42 -2.44 1.76 -3.60
CA ARG A 42 -2.38 1.08 -4.89
C ARG A 42 -3.78 0.74 -5.36
N ASP A 43 -4.03 0.99 -6.64
CA ASP A 43 -5.29 0.68 -7.31
C ASP A 43 -5.16 -0.51 -8.29
N ASP A 44 -3.95 -1.07 -8.46
CA ASP A 44 -3.67 -2.17 -9.38
C ASP A 44 -3.93 -3.56 -8.77
N THR A 45 -4.19 -3.62 -7.46
CA THR A 45 -4.47 -4.84 -6.71
C THR A 45 -5.80 -4.72 -5.96
N PRO A 46 -6.57 -5.81 -5.80
CA PRO A 46 -7.84 -5.78 -5.08
C PRO A 46 -7.68 -5.43 -3.59
N HIS A 47 -6.49 -5.70 -3.04
CA HIS A 47 -6.16 -5.42 -1.66
C HIS A 47 -4.80 -4.74 -1.59
N ALA A 48 -4.74 -3.64 -0.87
CA ALA A 48 -3.59 -2.78 -0.64
C ALA A 48 -3.71 -2.06 0.70
N THR A 49 -2.57 -1.71 1.28
CA THR A 49 -2.47 -0.74 2.38
C THR A 49 -3.11 0.58 1.97
N CYS A 50 -3.77 1.23 2.93
CA CYS A 50 -4.23 2.59 2.83
C CYS A 50 -3.53 3.48 3.84
N CYS A 51 -3.30 4.74 3.46
CA CYS A 51 -2.73 5.75 4.33
C CYS A 51 -3.68 6.93 4.50
N GLY A 52 -3.69 7.50 5.70
CA GLY A 52 -4.42 8.72 6.02
C GLY A 52 -3.82 9.96 5.35
N GLN A 53 -4.56 11.06 5.38
CA GLN A 53 -4.06 12.36 4.91
C GLN A 53 -2.82 12.79 5.72
N GLY A 54 -1.81 13.32 5.02
CA GLY A 54 -0.53 13.70 5.65
C GLY A 54 0.50 12.58 5.68
N TYR A 55 0.17 11.39 5.18
CA TYR A 55 1.08 10.26 5.05
C TYR A 55 1.37 9.92 3.59
N ALA A 56 2.62 9.60 3.28
CA ALA A 56 3.06 9.07 2.01
C ALA A 56 3.05 7.54 2.04
N CYS A 57 2.56 6.94 0.96
CA CYS A 57 2.59 5.50 0.76
C CYS A 57 3.98 5.05 0.28
N LEU A 58 4.62 4.19 1.06
CA LEU A 58 5.85 3.52 0.64
C LEU A 58 5.51 2.26 -0.16
N SER A 59 6.41 1.84 -1.05
CA SER A 59 6.23 0.67 -1.92
C SER A 59 6.13 -0.64 -1.15
N ASN A 60 6.63 -0.66 0.08
CA ASN A 60 6.52 -1.77 1.01
C ASN A 60 5.18 -1.79 1.79
N GLY A 61 4.25 -0.88 1.51
CA GLY A 61 2.94 -0.88 2.17
C GLY A 61 2.97 -0.31 3.58
N ILE A 62 3.91 0.59 3.86
CA ILE A 62 3.98 1.40 5.09
C ILE A 62 3.59 2.85 4.79
N CYS A 63 2.99 3.52 5.77
CA CYS A 63 2.69 4.93 5.70
C CYS A 63 3.78 5.75 6.41
N GLN A 64 4.42 6.67 5.69
CA GLN A 64 5.40 7.59 6.27
C GLN A 64 4.75 8.96 6.50
N ALA A 65 4.85 9.51 7.70
CA ALA A 65 4.37 10.85 8.01
C ALA A 65 5.13 11.91 7.19
N THR A 66 4.41 12.92 6.68
CA THR A 66 4.98 13.99 5.87
C THR A 66 4.54 15.38 6.33
N GLY A 67 5.35 16.39 6.04
CA GLY A 67 4.99 17.79 6.24
C GLY A 67 4.67 18.13 7.70
N GLU A 68 3.46 18.65 7.94
CA GLU A 68 3.00 19.07 9.27
C GLU A 68 2.71 17.90 10.21
N GLU A 69 2.49 16.68 9.69
CA GLU A 69 2.19 15.51 10.52
C GLU A 69 3.35 15.17 11.46
N LEU A 70 4.58 15.28 10.95
CA LEU A 70 5.82 15.09 11.72
C LEU A 70 6.01 16.09 12.86
N LYS A 71 5.32 17.24 12.82
CA LYS A 71 5.42 18.27 13.86
C LYS A 71 4.44 18.06 15.01
N LYS A 72 3.49 17.12 14.87
CA LYS A 72 2.53 16.83 15.93
C LYS A 72 3.23 16.10 17.08
N PRO A 73 2.93 16.46 18.35
CA PRO A 73 3.49 15.75 19.49
C PRO A 73 3.00 14.29 19.48
N GLY A 74 3.93 13.34 19.56
CA GLY A 74 3.64 11.91 19.53
C GLY A 74 3.44 11.31 18.14
N ALA A 75 3.64 12.08 17.06
CA ALA A 75 3.63 11.51 15.71
C ALA A 75 4.84 10.60 15.51
N SER A 76 4.58 9.39 15.02
CA SER A 76 5.62 8.47 14.58
C SER A 76 5.95 8.75 13.12
N GLU A 77 7.23 8.64 12.74
CA GLU A 77 7.65 8.82 11.35
C GLU A 77 7.01 7.78 10.44
N PHE A 78 6.91 6.54 10.90
CA PHE A 78 6.23 5.47 10.19
C PHE A 78 5.03 5.01 10.99
N VAL A 79 3.96 4.69 10.27
CA VAL A 79 2.76 4.12 10.86
C VAL A 79 2.28 2.93 10.04
N ARG A 80 1.77 1.93 10.75
CA ARG A 80 0.88 0.92 10.19
C ARG A 80 -0.44 1.62 9.86
N GLY A 81 -0.79 1.68 8.58
CA GLY A 81 -2.03 2.29 8.08
C GLY A 81 -3.24 1.34 8.16
N SER A 82 -4.29 1.62 7.40
CA SER A 82 -5.44 0.72 7.24
C SER A 82 -5.28 -0.17 6.00
N CYS A 83 -6.26 -1.04 5.73
CA CYS A 83 -6.23 -1.94 4.58
C CYS A 83 -7.58 -1.96 3.87
N THR A 84 -7.57 -2.13 2.55
CA THR A 84 -8.80 -2.32 1.75
C THR A 84 -9.48 -3.68 1.98
N ASP A 85 -8.74 -4.68 2.45
CA ASP A 85 -9.28 -5.96 2.93
C ASP A 85 -9.78 -5.83 4.38
N LYS A 86 -11.11 -5.83 4.56
CA LYS A 86 -11.74 -5.84 5.88
C LYS A 86 -11.32 -7.02 6.75
N THR A 87 -10.94 -8.15 6.15
CA THR A 87 -10.54 -9.36 6.89
C THR A 87 -9.07 -9.39 7.27
N TRP A 88 -8.25 -8.49 6.70
CA TRP A 88 -6.80 -8.45 6.90
C TRP A 88 -6.08 -9.77 6.57
N ARG A 89 -6.63 -10.59 5.66
CA ARG A 89 -6.04 -11.89 5.29
C ARG A 89 -5.17 -11.80 4.05
N SER A 90 -5.28 -10.70 3.30
CA SER A 90 -4.43 -10.45 2.13
C SER A 90 -2.96 -10.30 2.52
N SER A 91 -2.06 -10.92 1.75
CA SER A 91 -0.62 -10.72 1.89
C SER A 91 -0.17 -9.28 1.65
N ASN A 92 -0.98 -8.49 0.93
CA ASN A 92 -0.71 -7.06 0.70
C ASN A 92 -1.07 -6.18 1.91
N CYS A 93 -1.65 -6.78 2.96
CA CYS A 93 -2.00 -6.12 4.20
C CYS A 93 -1.46 -6.94 5.37
N PRO A 94 -0.17 -6.79 5.69
CA PRO A 94 0.46 -7.60 6.71
C PRO A 94 -0.22 -7.43 8.07
N LEU A 95 -0.46 -8.56 8.74
CA LEU A 95 -0.99 -8.66 10.10
C LEU A 95 0.08 -8.23 11.12
N PHE A 96 0.41 -6.95 11.13
CA PHE A 96 1.48 -6.39 11.95
C PHE A 96 0.93 -5.31 12.89
N CYS A 97 1.38 -5.33 14.15
CA CYS A 97 0.85 -4.52 15.26
C CYS A 97 -0.67 -4.67 15.45
N ILE A 98 -1.26 -5.84 15.21
CA ILE A 98 -2.72 -6.05 15.30
C ILE A 98 -3.14 -6.78 16.58
N ASN A 99 -2.32 -6.78 17.63
CA ASN A 99 -2.66 -7.48 18.86
C ASN A 99 -3.65 -6.66 19.68
N GLU A 100 -4.85 -7.20 19.95
CA GLU A 100 -5.92 -6.47 20.65
C GLU A 100 -5.57 -6.07 22.10
N GLU A 101 -4.57 -6.71 22.71
CA GLU A 101 -4.15 -6.44 24.10
C GLU A 101 -3.18 -5.25 24.20
N TYR A 102 -2.35 -5.04 23.17
CA TYR A 102 -1.25 -4.07 23.21
C TYR A 102 -1.38 -2.97 22.16
N ASP A 103 -2.01 -3.25 21.03
CA ASP A 103 -2.06 -2.35 19.89
C ASP A 103 -3.43 -1.65 19.75
N TYR A 104 -3.40 -0.44 19.20
CA TYR A 104 -4.61 0.29 18.84
C TYR A 104 -5.17 -0.18 17.49
N LEU A 105 -6.31 -0.89 17.51
CA LEU A 105 -6.91 -1.51 16.33
C LEU A 105 -7.90 -0.63 15.56
N ASP A 106 -8.29 0.51 16.13
CA ASP A 106 -9.26 1.45 15.54
C ASP A 106 -8.58 2.61 14.80
N GLY A 107 -7.26 2.55 14.61
CA GLY A 107 -6.49 3.59 13.98
C GLY A 107 -5.13 3.12 13.47
N GLY A 108 -4.35 4.09 12.99
CA GLY A 108 -2.95 3.86 12.66
C GLY A 108 -2.12 3.65 13.93
N THR A 109 -1.11 2.79 13.85
CA THR A 109 -0.19 2.52 14.97
C THR A 109 1.22 2.90 14.57
N GLY A 110 1.93 3.59 15.45
CA GLY A 110 3.32 3.96 15.25
C GLY A 110 4.22 2.74 15.14
N ILE A 111 5.09 2.74 14.13
CA ILE A 111 6.11 1.71 13.94
C ILE A 111 7.48 2.39 13.83
N ALA A 112 8.49 1.74 14.35
CA ALA A 112 9.88 2.18 14.25
C ALA A 112 10.64 1.30 13.26
N LYS A 113 11.48 1.92 12.44
CA LYS A 113 12.42 1.19 11.60
C LYS A 113 13.62 0.76 12.45
N CYS A 114 14.06 -0.48 12.31
CA CYS A 114 15.23 -0.99 13.02
C CYS A 114 16.51 -0.33 12.50
N GLU A 115 17.28 0.29 13.40
CA GLU A 115 18.60 0.83 13.08
C GLU A 115 19.62 -0.31 12.89
N ASN A 116 20.72 -0.03 12.18
CA ASN A 116 21.85 -0.96 11.97
C ASN A 116 21.57 -2.23 11.17
N THR A 117 20.51 -2.24 10.36
CA THR A 117 20.25 -3.34 9.42
C THR A 117 20.26 -2.82 7.99
N SER A 118 20.81 -3.59 7.05
CA SER A 118 20.73 -3.31 5.61
C SER A 118 19.34 -3.61 5.03
N ASN A 119 18.43 -4.10 5.88
CA ASN A 119 17.11 -4.59 5.54
C ASN A 119 16.04 -3.59 6.02
N ASP A 120 14.91 -3.54 5.31
CA ASP A 120 13.76 -2.75 5.73
C ASP A 120 12.96 -3.54 6.78
N LEU A 121 13.42 -3.46 8.03
CA LEU A 121 12.86 -4.12 9.21
C LEU A 121 12.12 -3.09 10.08
N TYR A 122 10.93 -3.44 10.55
CA TYR A 122 10.09 -2.56 11.36
C TYR A 122 9.53 -3.26 12.60
N VAL A 123 9.40 -2.52 13.70
CA VAL A 123 8.85 -2.96 15.00
C VAL A 123 7.71 -2.05 15.44
N CYS A 124 6.75 -2.59 16.18
CA CYS A 124 5.66 -1.81 16.79
C CYS A 124 6.20 -1.01 17.97
N ILE A 125 5.88 0.29 18.04
CA ILE A 125 6.34 1.16 19.14
C ILE A 125 5.62 0.81 20.46
N ASP A 126 4.32 0.57 20.38
CA ASP A 126 3.47 0.30 21.55
C ASP A 126 3.15 -1.20 21.73
N GLY A 127 3.73 -2.07 20.89
CA GLY A 127 3.45 -3.52 20.88
C GLY A 127 4.27 -4.32 21.89
N GLN A 128 3.83 -5.55 22.18
CA GLN A 128 4.55 -6.52 23.04
C GLN A 128 5.99 -6.77 22.58
N GLU A 129 6.93 -6.89 23.52
CA GLU A 129 8.37 -7.23 23.38
C GLU A 129 8.86 -7.28 21.92
N SER A 130 8.86 -6.10 21.27
CA SER A 130 9.30 -5.96 19.89
C SER A 130 10.80 -5.65 19.93
N SER A 131 11.60 -6.54 19.36
CA SER A 131 13.06 -6.43 19.43
C SER A 131 13.67 -6.60 18.06
N CYS A 132 14.29 -5.53 17.57
CA CYS A 132 15.06 -5.53 16.33
C CYS A 132 16.29 -6.44 16.39
N GLU A 133 16.92 -6.56 17.56
CA GLU A 133 18.14 -7.36 17.75
C GLU A 133 17.83 -8.86 17.82
N GLU A 134 16.72 -9.21 18.49
CA GLU A 134 16.32 -10.60 18.68
C GLU A 134 15.40 -11.11 17.56
N GLY A 135 14.96 -10.24 16.65
CA GLY A 135 14.05 -10.59 15.56
C GLY A 135 12.63 -10.90 16.02
N ILE A 136 12.23 -10.40 17.20
CA ILE A 136 10.93 -10.68 17.80
C ILE A 136 9.92 -9.63 17.31
N ASN A 137 8.80 -10.10 16.76
CA ASN A 137 7.73 -9.26 16.21
C ASN A 137 8.26 -8.20 15.21
N VAL A 138 9.15 -8.63 14.30
CA VAL A 138 9.71 -7.76 13.26
C VAL A 138 9.03 -8.02 11.93
N LEU A 139 8.58 -6.94 11.28
CA LEU A 139 8.11 -6.99 9.90
C LEU A 139 9.27 -6.76 8.96
N TYR A 140 9.64 -7.79 8.19
CA TYR A 140 10.65 -7.72 7.17
C TYR A 140 10.03 -7.46 5.81
N PHE A 141 10.51 -6.41 5.15
CA PHE A 141 10.28 -6.22 3.73
C PHE A 141 11.55 -6.60 3.00
N PRO A 142 11.55 -7.71 2.23
CA PRO A 142 12.58 -7.90 1.23
C PRO A 142 12.41 -6.74 0.25
N GLY A 143 13.29 -5.74 0.36
CA GLY A 143 13.37 -4.65 -0.59
C GLY A 143 13.43 -5.32 -1.95
N MET A 144 12.35 -5.23 -2.71
CA MET A 144 12.36 -5.76 -4.04
C MET A 144 13.39 -4.90 -4.77
N CYS A 145 14.57 -5.45 -5.00
CA CYS A 145 15.33 -5.13 -6.19
C CYS A 145 14.48 -5.61 -7.37
N VAL A 146 13.36 -4.91 -7.63
CA VAL A 146 12.75 -4.92 -8.94
C VAL A 146 13.76 -4.20 -9.81
N CYS A 147 14.70 -4.97 -10.33
CA CYS A 147 15.08 -4.77 -11.70
C CYS A 147 13.76 -4.64 -12.45
N VAL A 148 13.37 -3.41 -12.78
CA VAL A 148 12.24 -3.16 -13.66
C VAL A 148 12.70 -3.67 -15.02
N SER A 149 12.69 -4.99 -15.18
CA SER A 149 12.59 -5.61 -16.48
C SER A 149 11.25 -5.13 -16.97
N VAL A 150 11.31 -4.10 -17.81
CA VAL A 150 10.16 -3.61 -18.55
C VAL A 150 9.78 -4.74 -19.51
N CYS A 151 9.18 -5.81 -19.00
CA CYS A 151 8.49 -6.80 -19.80
C CYS A 151 7.07 -6.25 -19.99
N VAL A 152 6.99 -5.16 -20.77
CA VAL A 152 5.73 -4.79 -21.38
C VAL A 152 5.40 -5.95 -22.31
N CYS A 153 4.55 -6.87 -21.85
CA CYS A 153 3.80 -7.76 -22.75
C CYS A 153 2.74 -6.94 -23.50
N THR A 154 3.13 -5.81 -24.09
CA THR A 154 2.50 -5.38 -25.33
C THR A 154 3.07 -6.30 -26.39
N VAL A 155 2.21 -7.21 -26.81
CA VAL A 155 2.23 -7.90 -28.10
C VAL A 155 2.92 -7.01 -29.13
N VAL A 156 4.22 -7.25 -29.38
CA VAL A 156 5.00 -6.90 -30.57
C VAL A 156 6.49 -6.99 -30.20
N LEU A 157 7.22 -7.76 -31.02
CA LEU A 157 8.68 -7.86 -31.10
C LEU A 157 9.40 -8.86 -30.18
N CYS A 158 9.23 -10.12 -30.60
CA CYS A 158 10.33 -11.04 -30.88
C CYS A 158 11.66 -10.32 -31.24
N CYS A 159 12.77 -10.78 -30.65
CA CYS A 159 14.18 -10.36 -30.83
C CYS A 159 14.70 -9.31 -29.84
N LEU A 160 15.28 -9.77 -28.73
CA LEU A 160 16.72 -9.60 -28.40
C LEU A 160 16.96 -10.09 -26.97
N VAL A 161 17.48 -11.32 -26.88
CA VAL A 161 17.99 -11.95 -25.65
C VAL A 161 19.50 -11.78 -25.67
N LEU A 162 20.09 -10.82 -24.93
CA LEU A 162 21.54 -10.63 -24.69
C LEU A 162 21.66 -9.35 -23.82
N SER A 163 22.26 -9.23 -22.64
CA SER A 163 23.14 -10.06 -21.80
C SER A 163 23.01 -9.56 -20.35
N CYS A 164 23.06 -10.44 -19.35
CA CYS A 164 23.33 -10.04 -17.97
C CYS A 164 24.86 -10.02 -17.78
N ALA A 165 25.42 -8.85 -17.44
CA ALA A 165 26.80 -8.71 -17.03
C ALA A 165 26.85 -8.54 -15.51
N GLU A 166 27.60 -9.41 -14.84
CA GLU A 166 28.04 -9.28 -13.46
C GLU A 166 28.97 -8.06 -13.32
N SER A 167 28.87 -7.31 -12.23
CA SER A 167 29.92 -6.37 -11.85
C SER A 167 30.10 -6.30 -10.34
N GLU A 168 31.20 -6.93 -9.93
CA GLU A 168 32.18 -6.61 -8.86
C GLU A 168 31.72 -6.43 -7.41
#